data_AF-A0A956QUU2-F1
#
_entry.id   AF-A0A956QUU2-F1
#
_cell.length_a   1.000
_cell.length_b   1.000
_cell.length_c   1.000
_cell.angle_alpha   90.00
_cell.angle_beta   90.00
_cell.angle_gamma   90.00
#
_symmetry.space_group_name_H-M   'P 1'
#
loop_
_entity.id
_entity.type
_entity.pdbx_description
1 polymer ?
#
loop_
_entity_poly.entity_id
_entity_poly.type
_entity_poly.pdbx_seq_one_letter_code
_entity_poly.pdbx_strand_id
1 'polypeptide(L)'
;MKNPALFLIALVCFLSALAVPAPSTAEGSQKAKAKAADKKASKKAGKTRKMTQKEKVAAGRALYMANGCADCHYIESAAPESGCVDGEPLDGIGSRRSRKFVEEHLADPEEHVSKNYKVFSSEPNMMPHPNLSKEEVALITDYLFSLPAETSKNQ
;
A
#
# COMPACT_ATOMS: atom_id res chain seq x y z
N MET A 1 -16.88 -56.22 24.61
CA MET A 1 -17.69 -56.24 25.85
C MET A 1 -18.87 -55.30 25.65
N LYS A 2 -19.98 -55.54 26.36
CA LYS A 2 -21.35 -55.08 26.10
C LYS A 2 -21.55 -53.56 26.29
N ASN A 3 -22.25 -52.95 25.32
CA ASN A 3 -23.30 -51.89 25.26
C ASN A 3 -23.63 -50.98 26.51
N PRO A 4 -24.62 -50.06 26.45
CA PRO A 4 -24.73 -48.76 25.75
C PRO A 4 -25.35 -47.65 26.67
N ALA A 5 -25.52 -46.40 26.20
CA ALA A 5 -26.44 -45.30 26.64
C ALA A 5 -25.76 -43.94 26.38
N LEU A 6 -26.30 -42.88 25.76
CA LEU A 6 -27.65 -42.37 25.47
C LEU A 6 -28.52 -42.14 26.71
N PHE A 7 -28.43 -40.94 27.30
CA PHE A 7 -29.57 -40.01 27.49
C PHE A 7 -29.20 -38.73 28.29
N LEU A 8 -29.79 -37.61 27.85
CA LEU A 8 -30.25 -36.42 28.60
C LEU A 8 -29.26 -35.40 29.20
N ILE A 9 -29.13 -34.30 28.47
CA ILE A 9 -29.62 -32.94 28.82
C ILE A 9 -29.74 -32.65 30.33
N ALA A 10 -28.85 -31.78 30.83
CA ALA A 10 -29.15 -30.90 31.95
C ALA A 10 -28.48 -29.54 31.73
N LEU A 11 -29.33 -28.59 31.38
CA LEU A 11 -29.13 -27.16 31.41
C LEU A 11 -28.83 -26.71 32.84
N VAL A 12 -27.66 -26.11 33.07
CA VAL A 12 -27.46 -25.22 34.22
C VAL A 12 -26.53 -24.08 33.80
N CYS A 13 -27.17 -22.94 33.52
CA CYS A 13 -26.58 -21.62 33.62
C CYS A 13 -25.92 -21.45 34.99
N PHE A 14 -24.67 -20.98 35.06
CA PHE A 14 -24.18 -19.98 36.04
C PHE A 14 -22.64 -19.87 35.90
N LEU A 15 -22.16 -18.83 35.20
CA LEU A 15 -20.81 -18.28 35.37
C LEU A 15 -20.94 -16.77 35.08
N SER A 16 -21.51 -15.99 35.99
CA SER A 16 -20.82 -15.29 37.09
C SER A 16 -19.59 -14.48 36.63
N ALA A 17 -19.88 -13.19 36.37
CA ALA A 17 -19.14 -12.00 36.81
C ALA A 17 -17.72 -11.73 36.27
N LEU A 18 -17.69 -10.81 35.30
CA LEU A 18 -17.04 -9.49 35.37
C LEU A 18 -15.69 -9.37 36.12
N ALA A 19 -14.61 -9.20 35.36
CA ALA A 19 -13.48 -8.36 35.74
C ALA A 19 -12.78 -7.83 34.48
N VAL A 20 -13.25 -6.68 33.98
CA VAL A 20 -12.53 -5.88 32.98
C VAL A 20 -11.65 -4.90 33.75
N PRO A 21 -10.30 -5.00 33.69
CA PRO A 21 -9.45 -3.93 34.17
C PRO A 21 -9.37 -2.82 33.11
N ALA A 22 -9.93 -1.65 33.44
CA ALA A 22 -9.69 -0.42 32.71
C ALA A 22 -8.28 0.13 33.05
N PRO A 23 -7.47 0.56 32.08
CA PRO A 23 -6.36 1.45 32.34
C PRO A 23 -6.73 2.93 32.17
N SER A 24 -6.40 3.65 33.24
CA SER A 24 -6.53 5.07 33.55
C SER A 24 -6.14 6.04 32.43
N THR A 25 -6.94 7.09 32.29
CA THR A 25 -6.50 8.39 31.78
C THR A 25 -5.47 9.00 32.74
N ALA A 26 -4.41 9.58 32.19
CA ALA A 26 -3.57 10.55 32.88
C ALA A 26 -2.97 11.50 31.85
N GLU A 27 -3.51 12.72 31.81
CA GLU A 27 -2.83 13.91 31.33
C GLU A 27 -1.50 14.09 32.07
N GLY A 28 -0.45 14.51 31.36
CA GLY A 28 0.85 14.75 31.98
C GLY A 28 1.92 15.20 31.01
N SER A 29 1.86 16.47 30.62
CA SER A 29 3.01 17.21 30.11
C SER A 29 4.15 17.18 31.13
N GLN A 30 5.33 16.64 30.78
CA GLN A 30 6.61 17.16 31.24
C GLN A 30 7.83 16.61 30.48
N LYS A 31 8.50 17.59 29.88
CA LYS A 31 9.83 17.70 29.27
C LYS A 31 10.98 17.33 30.22
N ALA A 32 11.91 16.44 29.80
CA ALA A 32 13.37 16.51 30.05
C ALA A 32 14.05 15.25 29.45
N LYS A 33 14.84 15.38 28.36
CA LYS A 33 16.31 15.56 28.32
C LYS A 33 17.16 14.35 28.77
N ALA A 34 17.99 13.92 27.80
CA ALA A 34 19.41 13.48 27.88
C ALA A 34 19.63 11.99 27.50
N LYS A 35 20.65 11.58 26.74
CA LYS A 35 21.60 12.21 25.81
C LYS A 35 22.43 11.07 25.17
N ALA A 36 22.71 11.20 23.87
CA ALA A 36 23.94 10.77 23.16
C ALA A 36 24.42 9.30 23.19
N ALA A 37 24.20 8.61 22.07
CA ALA A 37 25.17 7.90 21.21
C ALA A 37 24.31 7.28 20.08
N ASP A 38 24.40 7.62 18.80
CA ASP A 38 25.57 7.78 17.94
C ASP A 38 25.48 9.04 17.08
N LYS A 39 26.35 10.00 17.36
CA LYS A 39 26.65 11.14 16.50
C LYS A 39 27.75 10.77 15.52
N LYS A 40 27.42 10.06 14.43
CA LYS A 40 28.32 10.04 13.26
C LYS A 40 27.62 9.75 11.92
N ALA A 41 26.59 10.55 11.59
CA ALA A 41 26.15 10.71 10.19
C ALA A 41 25.41 12.04 9.93
N SER A 42 24.92 12.71 10.98
CA SER A 42 24.13 13.95 10.85
C SER A 42 24.94 15.23 10.58
N LYS A 43 26.26 15.15 10.37
CA LYS A 43 27.11 16.33 10.08
C LYS A 43 27.41 16.49 8.59
N LYS A 44 26.36 16.57 7.76
CA LYS A 44 26.39 17.22 6.44
C LYS A 44 25.00 17.77 6.07
N ALA A 45 24.46 18.61 6.94
CA ALA A 45 23.44 19.57 6.54
C ALA A 45 24.11 20.66 5.70
N GLY A 46 23.76 20.73 4.41
CA GLY A 46 24.26 21.76 3.49
C GLY A 46 24.37 21.24 2.06
N LYS A 47 23.35 21.57 1.26
CA LYS A 47 23.05 21.13 -0.12
C LYS A 47 22.12 19.92 -0.17
N THR A 48 20.86 20.17 -0.52
CA THR A 48 19.87 19.18 -0.97
C THR A 48 20.53 18.35 -2.07
N ARG A 49 21.03 17.17 -1.72
CA ARG A 49 21.59 16.25 -2.70
C ARG A 49 20.41 15.70 -3.50
N LYS A 50 20.40 15.97 -4.80
CA LYS A 50 19.48 15.36 -5.75
C LYS A 50 19.60 13.83 -5.65
N MET A 51 18.47 13.16 -5.48
CA MET A 51 18.41 11.69 -5.47
C MET A 51 18.85 11.13 -6.83
N THR A 52 19.59 10.04 -6.80
CA THR A 52 19.91 9.21 -7.97
C THR A 52 18.67 8.45 -8.44
N GLN A 53 18.66 7.99 -9.70
CA GLN A 53 17.51 7.26 -10.23
C GLN A 53 17.19 5.99 -9.41
N LYS A 54 18.21 5.25 -9.00
CA LYS A 54 18.04 4.05 -8.17
C LYS A 54 17.39 4.37 -6.82
N GLU A 55 17.78 5.47 -6.17
CA GLU A 55 17.18 5.91 -4.91
C GLU A 55 15.72 6.32 -5.12
N LYS A 56 15.40 6.97 -6.24
CA LYS A 56 14.01 7.35 -6.56
C LYS A 56 13.12 6.13 -6.80
N VAL A 57 13.61 5.16 -7.58
CA VAL A 57 12.91 3.89 -7.82
C VAL A 57 12.64 3.15 -6.50
N ALA A 58 13.64 3.09 -5.61
CA ALA A 58 13.46 2.46 -4.30
C ALA A 58 12.43 3.19 -3.42
N ALA A 59 12.46 4.53 -3.41
CA ALA A 59 11.47 5.34 -2.69
C ALA A 59 10.06 5.19 -3.28
N GLY A 60 9.94 5.18 -4.61
CA GLY A 60 8.69 4.94 -5.32
C GLY A 60 8.08 3.58 -5.01
N ARG A 61 8.90 2.51 -4.96
CA ARG A 61 8.44 1.19 -4.54
C ARG A 61 7.91 1.18 -3.10
N ALA A 62 8.58 1.89 -2.19
CA ALA A 62 8.12 1.99 -0.81
C ALA A 62 6.76 2.70 -0.71
N LEU A 63 6.59 3.80 -1.46
CA LEU A 63 5.32 4.51 -1.55
C LEU A 63 4.21 3.67 -2.19
N TYR A 64 4.51 2.94 -3.26
CA TYR A 64 3.57 2.01 -3.90
C TYR A 64 2.99 1.00 -2.89
N MET A 65 3.85 0.40 -2.08
CA MET A 65 3.43 -0.56 -1.06
C MET A 65 2.67 0.12 0.09
N ALA A 66 3.15 1.28 0.55
CA ALA A 66 2.55 1.99 1.68
C ALA A 66 1.15 2.55 1.37
N ASN A 67 0.85 2.82 0.09
CA ASN A 67 -0.45 3.31 -0.36
C ASN A 67 -1.40 2.18 -0.81
N GLY A 68 -1.08 0.91 -0.56
CA GLY A 68 -1.97 -0.21 -0.88
C GLY A 68 -2.13 -0.46 -2.38
N CYS A 69 -1.24 0.06 -3.24
CA CYS A 69 -1.38 -0.13 -4.68
C CYS A 69 -1.36 -1.63 -5.07
N ALA A 70 -0.64 -2.45 -4.28
CA ALA A 70 -0.56 -3.90 -4.45
C ALA A 70 -1.84 -4.66 -4.06
N ASP A 71 -2.81 -4.00 -3.42
CA ASP A 71 -4.09 -4.62 -3.06
C ASP A 71 -5.00 -4.79 -4.29
N CYS A 72 -4.81 -3.93 -5.29
CA CYS A 72 -5.52 -3.98 -6.56
C CYS A 72 -4.60 -4.36 -7.72
N HIS A 73 -3.41 -3.77 -7.83
CA HIS A 73 -2.52 -4.00 -8.96
C HIS A 73 -1.48 -5.09 -8.70
N TYR A 74 -1.16 -5.85 -9.75
CA TYR A 74 -0.11 -6.86 -9.70
C TYR A 74 1.04 -6.53 -10.63
N ILE A 75 2.20 -7.11 -10.30
CA ILE A 75 3.44 -7.03 -11.08
C ILE A 75 3.92 -8.48 -11.30
N GLU A 76 4.17 -8.98 -12.52
CA GLU A 76 4.55 -10.38 -12.87
C GLU A 76 5.83 -10.91 -12.20
N SER A 77 6.50 -10.12 -11.37
CA SER A 77 7.50 -10.62 -10.40
C SER A 77 6.91 -11.11 -9.07
N ALA A 78 5.63 -10.86 -8.81
CA ALA A 78 4.91 -11.11 -7.56
C ALA A 78 3.74 -12.11 -7.71
N ALA A 79 3.42 -12.55 -8.94
CA ALA A 79 2.38 -13.55 -9.24
C ALA A 79 0.96 -13.10 -8.79
N PRO A 80 -0.12 -13.76 -9.26
CA PRO A 80 -1.52 -13.34 -9.05
C PRO A 80 -2.03 -13.49 -7.60
N GLU A 81 -1.15 -13.74 -6.63
CA GLU A 81 -1.48 -13.82 -5.20
C GLU A 81 -1.61 -12.45 -4.53
N SER A 82 -1.09 -11.39 -5.17
CA SER A 82 -1.27 -9.99 -4.76
C SER A 82 -1.94 -9.21 -5.89
N GLY A 83 -3.02 -8.49 -5.59
CA GLY A 83 -3.86 -7.76 -6.55
C GLY A 83 -5.34 -8.08 -6.37
N CYS A 84 -6.23 -7.32 -7.02
CA CYS A 84 -7.66 -7.61 -7.08
C CYS A 84 -7.99 -8.29 -8.41
N VAL A 85 -9.14 -8.98 -8.46
CA VAL A 85 -9.60 -9.72 -9.65
C VAL A 85 -9.68 -8.83 -10.89
N ASP A 86 -9.99 -7.55 -10.70
CA ASP A 86 -10.16 -6.55 -11.75
C ASP A 86 -8.95 -5.62 -11.91
N GLY A 87 -7.82 -5.96 -11.28
CA GLY A 87 -6.62 -5.12 -11.28
C GLY A 87 -5.76 -5.34 -12.51
N GLU A 88 -5.44 -4.28 -13.24
CA GLU A 88 -4.56 -4.38 -14.40
C GLU A 88 -3.10 -4.67 -14.02
N PRO A 89 -2.38 -5.49 -14.81
CA PRO A 89 -0.93 -5.66 -14.71
C PRO A 89 -0.19 -4.34 -14.97
N LEU A 90 0.81 -4.05 -14.13
CA LEU A 90 1.61 -2.83 -14.24
C LEU A 90 3.00 -3.04 -14.85
N ASP A 91 3.46 -4.27 -15.11
CA ASP A 91 4.78 -4.46 -15.70
C ASP A 91 4.80 -3.87 -17.10
N GLY A 92 5.91 -3.23 -17.44
CA GLY A 92 6.09 -2.57 -18.72
C GLY A 92 5.10 -1.44 -18.99
N ILE A 93 4.40 -0.89 -17.99
CA ILE A 93 3.46 0.22 -18.19
C ILE A 93 4.10 1.41 -18.91
N GLY A 94 5.40 1.63 -18.72
CA GLY A 94 6.16 2.66 -19.43
C GLY A 94 6.24 2.48 -20.94
N SER A 95 5.90 1.30 -21.47
CA SER A 95 5.75 1.04 -22.91
C SER A 95 4.32 1.26 -23.43
N ARG A 96 3.30 1.13 -22.56
CA ARG A 96 1.88 1.24 -22.91
C ARG A 96 1.32 2.65 -22.71
N ARG A 97 1.85 3.38 -21.73
CA ARG A 97 1.35 4.70 -21.32
C ARG A 97 2.50 5.70 -21.23
N SER A 98 2.20 6.96 -21.54
CA SER A 98 3.16 8.04 -21.35
C SER A 98 3.33 8.33 -19.85
N ARG A 99 4.50 8.87 -19.46
CA ARG A 99 4.75 9.31 -18.09
C ARG A 99 3.68 10.29 -17.60
N LYS A 100 3.34 11.25 -18.45
CA LYS A 100 2.31 12.25 -18.16
C LYS A 100 0.96 11.59 -17.86
N PHE A 101 0.55 10.61 -18.66
CA PHE A 101 -0.71 9.88 -18.45
C PHE A 101 -0.74 9.20 -17.07
N VAL A 102 0.36 8.56 -16.67
CA VAL A 102 0.46 7.90 -15.35
C VAL A 102 0.47 8.92 -14.22
N GLU A 103 1.22 10.02 -14.36
CA GLU A 103 1.27 11.08 -13.34
C GLU A 103 -0.09 11.77 -13.16
N GLU A 104 -0.81 12.05 -14.26
CA GLU A 104 -2.17 12.63 -14.21
C GLU A 104 -3.16 11.66 -13.56
N HIS A 105 -3.08 10.36 -13.89
CA HIS A 105 -3.94 9.36 -13.29
C HIS A 105 -3.70 9.19 -11.79
N LEU A 106 -2.43 9.15 -11.35
CA LEU A 106 -2.09 9.04 -9.91
C LEU A 106 -2.46 10.31 -9.13
N ALA A 107 -2.44 11.47 -9.78
CA ALA A 107 -2.78 12.73 -9.14
C ALA A 107 -4.27 12.87 -8.86
N ASP A 108 -5.12 12.50 -9.82
CA ASP A 108 -6.58 12.47 -9.67
C ASP A 108 -7.20 11.42 -10.61
N PRO A 109 -7.42 10.18 -10.14
CA PRO A 109 -7.94 9.10 -10.98
C PRO A 109 -9.34 9.41 -11.53
N GLU A 110 -10.20 10.02 -10.71
CA GLU A 110 -11.59 10.31 -11.06
C GLU A 110 -11.67 11.38 -12.16
N GLU A 111 -10.94 12.48 -11.97
CA GLU A 111 -10.88 13.54 -12.97
C GLU A 111 -10.22 13.06 -14.27
N HIS A 112 -9.18 12.23 -14.17
CA HIS A 112 -8.49 11.72 -15.34
C HIS A 112 -9.36 10.74 -16.16
N VAL A 113 -10.07 9.82 -15.50
CA VAL A 113 -10.99 8.89 -16.16
C VAL A 113 -12.16 9.63 -16.79
N SER A 114 -12.80 10.57 -16.07
CA SER A 114 -13.93 11.33 -16.59
C SER A 114 -13.57 12.17 -17.82
N LYS A 115 -12.40 12.83 -17.84
CA LYS A 115 -11.90 13.58 -19.01
C LYS A 115 -11.52 12.68 -20.19
N ASN A 116 -11.11 11.45 -19.92
CA ASN A 116 -10.59 10.52 -20.92
C ASN A 116 -11.45 9.25 -21.04
N TYR A 117 -12.75 9.35 -20.82
CA TYR A 117 -13.67 8.20 -20.70
C TYR A 117 -13.52 7.16 -21.83
N LYS A 118 -13.33 7.61 -23.07
CA LYS A 118 -13.13 6.72 -24.23
C LYS A 118 -11.81 5.92 -24.18
N VAL A 119 -10.77 6.49 -23.56
CA VAL A 119 -9.45 5.85 -23.39
C VAL A 119 -9.51 4.75 -22.31
N PHE A 120 -10.45 4.88 -21.37
CA PHE A 120 -10.75 3.88 -20.34
C PHE A 120 -11.93 2.99 -20.73
N SER A 121 -12.11 2.74 -22.03
CA SER A 121 -13.16 1.84 -22.56
C SER A 121 -14.59 2.18 -22.15
N SER A 122 -14.86 3.43 -21.74
CA SER A 122 -16.15 3.82 -21.18
C SER A 122 -16.51 3.12 -19.86
N GLU A 123 -15.51 2.68 -19.10
CA GLU A 123 -15.69 2.14 -17.76
C GLU A 123 -15.59 3.23 -16.69
N PRO A 124 -16.34 3.13 -15.59
CA PRO A 124 -16.21 4.04 -14.46
C PRO A 124 -14.86 3.84 -13.74
N ASN A 125 -14.42 4.86 -13.01
CA ASN A 125 -13.22 4.78 -12.21
C ASN A 125 -13.42 3.86 -11.00
N MET A 126 -12.56 2.85 -10.85
CA MET A 126 -12.51 1.98 -9.65
C MET A 126 -11.31 2.27 -8.76
N MET A 127 -10.37 3.11 -9.20
CA MET A 127 -9.19 3.48 -8.43
C MET A 127 -9.57 4.60 -7.43
N PRO A 128 -9.49 4.37 -6.11
CA PRO A 128 -9.72 5.41 -5.13
C PRO A 128 -8.62 6.48 -5.23
N HIS A 129 -8.95 7.71 -4.85
CA HIS A 129 -7.98 8.80 -4.86
C HIS A 129 -6.85 8.53 -3.85
N PRO A 130 -5.58 8.42 -4.30
CA PRO A 130 -4.49 7.95 -3.43
C PRO A 130 -3.91 9.04 -2.52
N ASN A 131 -4.37 10.30 -2.65
CA ASN A 131 -3.97 11.44 -1.80
C ASN A 131 -2.44 11.68 -1.76
N LEU A 132 -1.80 11.56 -2.92
CA LEU A 132 -0.35 11.70 -3.08
C LEU A 132 0.04 13.15 -3.36
N SER A 133 1.18 13.58 -2.82
CA SER A 133 1.86 14.80 -3.28
C SER A 133 2.46 14.64 -4.67
N LYS A 134 2.76 15.76 -5.34
CA LYS A 134 3.38 15.76 -6.66
C LYS A 134 4.73 15.04 -6.67
N GLU A 135 5.51 15.18 -5.61
CA GLU A 135 6.79 14.51 -5.42
C GLU A 135 6.61 12.99 -5.29
N GLU A 136 5.61 12.53 -4.55
CA GLU A 136 5.30 11.11 -4.39
C GLU A 136 4.80 10.49 -5.69
N VAL A 137 3.92 11.19 -6.43
CA VAL A 137 3.48 10.79 -7.77
C VAL A 137 4.68 10.58 -8.70
N ALA A 138 5.63 11.51 -8.71
CA ALA A 138 6.84 11.39 -9.53
C ALA A 138 7.71 10.19 -9.14
N LEU A 139 7.86 9.92 -7.84
CA LEU A 139 8.62 8.79 -7.31
C LEU A 139 7.96 7.44 -7.64
N ILE A 140 6.65 7.31 -7.43
CA ILE A 140 5.90 6.11 -7.82
C ILE A 140 6.00 5.91 -9.32
N THR A 141 5.88 6.97 -10.12
CA THR A 141 6.02 6.88 -11.58
C THR A 141 7.45 6.46 -11.98
N ASP A 142 8.49 6.94 -11.28
CA ASP A 142 9.87 6.47 -11.47
C ASP A 142 10.00 4.95 -11.23
N TYR A 143 9.33 4.42 -10.20
CA TYR A 143 9.28 2.99 -9.95
C TYR A 143 8.52 2.23 -11.05
N LEU A 144 7.31 2.65 -11.39
CA LEU A 144 6.49 2.01 -12.43
C LEU A 144 7.19 1.96 -13.79
N PHE A 145 7.90 3.03 -14.16
CA PHE A 145 8.67 3.09 -15.41
C PHE A 145 9.98 2.31 -15.38
N SER A 146 10.40 1.83 -14.20
CA SER A 146 11.54 0.92 -14.06
C SER A 146 11.16 -0.56 -14.19
N LEU A 147 9.84 -0.87 -14.22
CA LEU A 147 9.36 -2.25 -14.33
C LEU A 147 9.67 -2.80 -15.73
N PRO A 148 10.23 -4.02 -15.83
CA PRO A 148 10.43 -4.68 -17.12
C PRO A 148 9.07 -4.98 -17.77
N ALA A 149 9.04 -5.32 -19.05
CA ALA A 149 7.81 -5.86 -19.65
C ALA A 149 7.49 -7.25 -19.08
N GLU A 150 6.21 -7.59 -19.04
CA GLU A 150 5.69 -8.92 -18.72
C GLU A 150 6.52 -9.99 -19.45
N THR A 151 7.05 -10.96 -18.70
CA THR A 151 7.74 -12.08 -19.32
C THR A 151 6.67 -13.09 -19.73
N SER A 152 6.24 -13.04 -20.99
CA SER A 152 5.26 -13.95 -21.55
C SER A 152 5.68 -15.42 -21.32
N LYS A 153 5.19 -16.02 -20.24
CA LYS A 153 5.22 -17.48 -20.08
C LYS A 153 4.05 -18.01 -20.90
N ASN A 154 4.35 -18.34 -22.17
CA ASN A 154 3.57 -19.16 -23.09
C ASN A 154 2.04 -18.98 -23.06
N GLN A 155 1.51 -18.21 -24.01
CA GLN A 155 0.27 -18.61 -24.68
C GLN A 155 0.60 -19.63 -25.77
#